data_AF-A0A930TNY4-F1
#
_entry.id   AF-A0A930TNY4-F1
#
_cell.length_a   1.000
_cell.length_b   1.000
_cell.length_c   1.000
_cell.angle_alpha   90.00
_cell.angle_beta   90.00
_cell.angle_gamma   90.00
#
_symmetry.space_group_name_H-M   'P 1'
#
loop_
_entity.id
_entity.type
_entity.pdbx_description
1 polymer ?
#
loop_
_entity_poly.entity_id
_entity_poly.type
_entity_poly.pdbx_seq_one_letter_code
_entity_poly.pdbx_strand_id
1 'polypeptide(L)'
;MTELLSPSPSIEFFDGLYEDLSGVSLRRDRRTGHHVALLMFEKLKSIEQFNSYRKRFHQSLKLTDTEGQILMQPSSVQSLRVDSPPLCGVKCQD
;
A
#
# COMPACT_ATOMS: atom_id res chain seq x y z
N MET A 1 -0.98 -23.90 -25.83
CA MET A 1 -1.22 -22.51 -25.41
C MET A 1 -0.87 -22.41 -23.96
N THR A 2 0.36 -22.02 -23.65
CA THR A 2 0.80 -21.77 -22.28
C THR A 2 0.48 -20.31 -22.03
N GLU A 3 -0.60 -20.02 -21.32
CA GLU A 3 -0.83 -18.67 -20.81
C GLU A 3 0.37 -18.32 -19.93
N LEU A 4 1.16 -17.35 -20.37
CA LEU A 4 2.17 -16.73 -19.53
C LEU A 4 1.40 -16.11 -18.37
N LEU A 5 1.47 -16.74 -17.19
CA LEU A 5 1.00 -16.17 -15.94
C LEU A 5 1.75 -14.85 -15.75
N SER A 6 1.17 -13.74 -16.20
CA SER A 6 1.62 -12.41 -15.83
C SER A 6 1.62 -12.37 -14.30
N PRO A 7 2.76 -12.14 -13.63
CA PRO A 7 2.80 -12.07 -12.19
C PRO A 7 1.70 -11.14 -11.71
N SER A 8 0.81 -11.65 -10.85
CA SER A 8 -0.28 -10.84 -10.32
C SER A 8 0.32 -9.67 -9.55
N PRO A 9 -0.20 -8.45 -9.73
CA PRO A 9 0.33 -7.29 -9.05
C PRO A 9 0.27 -7.50 -7.54
N SER A 10 1.37 -7.19 -6.85
CA SER A 10 1.52 -7.44 -5.43
C SER A 10 1.92 -6.17 -4.68
N ILE A 11 1.50 -6.11 -3.42
CA ILE A 11 1.79 -5.01 -2.52
C ILE A 11 2.38 -5.60 -1.24
N GLU A 12 3.55 -5.11 -0.85
CA GLU A 12 4.27 -5.60 0.32
C GLU A 12 4.84 -4.40 1.11
N PHE A 13 4.52 -4.30 2.40
CA PHE A 13 5.24 -3.38 3.31
C PHE A 13 6.48 -4.04 3.92
N PHE A 14 6.52 -5.37 3.90
CA PHE A 14 7.63 -6.20 4.33
C PHE A 14 7.83 -7.32 3.32
N ASP A 15 9.08 -7.70 3.10
CA ASP A 15 9.42 -8.73 2.13
C ASP A 15 8.77 -10.07 2.49
N GLY A 16 8.03 -10.64 1.54
CA GLY A 16 7.29 -11.89 1.71
C GLY A 16 5.94 -11.75 2.41
N LEU A 17 5.50 -10.54 2.78
CA LEU A 17 4.19 -10.29 3.39
C LEU A 17 3.29 -9.48 2.46
N TYR A 18 2.45 -10.20 1.71
CA TYR A 18 1.52 -9.64 0.74
C TYR A 18 0.25 -9.08 1.38
N GLU A 19 -0.09 -7.84 1.04
CA GLU A 19 -1.30 -7.15 1.48
C GLU A 19 -2.44 -7.27 0.47
N ASP A 20 -3.66 -7.29 1.00
CA ASP A 20 -4.88 -7.36 0.20
C ASP A 20 -5.45 -5.95 0.03
N LEU A 21 -5.34 -5.40 -1.17
CA LEU A 21 -5.83 -4.07 -1.49
C LEU A 21 -7.35 -4.09 -1.65
N SER A 22 -8.05 -3.23 -0.92
CA SER A 22 -9.51 -3.08 -0.98
C SER A 22 -9.94 -1.93 -1.90
N GLY A 23 -9.08 -0.94 -2.12
CA GLY A 23 -9.36 0.14 -3.07
C GLY A 23 -8.21 1.13 -3.25
N VAL A 24 -8.32 1.95 -4.28
CA VAL A 24 -7.35 2.99 -4.62
C VAL A 24 -8.08 4.30 -4.90
N SER A 25 -7.57 5.40 -4.36
CA SER A 25 -7.98 6.75 -4.73
C SER A 25 -6.77 7.53 -5.22
N LEU A 26 -6.85 8.00 -6.46
CA LEU A 26 -5.87 8.90 -7.05
C LEU A 26 -6.42 10.32 -7.02
N ARG A 27 -5.65 11.24 -6.44
CA ARG A 27 -6.03 12.65 -6.39
C ARG A 27 -4.82 13.53 -6.62
N ARG A 28 -5.04 14.71 -7.18
CA ARG A 28 -4.01 15.73 -7.29
C ARG A 28 -4.21 16.76 -6.19
N ASP A 29 -3.17 17.01 -5.41
CA ASP A 29 -3.21 18.11 -4.45
C ASP A 29 -3.24 19.43 -5.24
N ARG A 30 -4.32 20.21 -5.10
CA ARG A 30 -4.48 21.48 -5.84
C ARG A 30 -3.52 22.57 -5.37
N ARG A 31 -2.98 22.46 -4.16
CA ARG A 31 -2.07 23.44 -3.57
C ARG A 31 -0.62 23.18 -3.97
N THR A 32 -0.19 21.92 -3.97
CA THR A 32 1.21 21.57 -4.33
C THR A 32 1.35 21.12 -5.77
N GLY A 33 0.27 20.63 -6.40
CA GLY A 33 0.28 20.04 -7.73
C GLY A 33 0.67 18.57 -7.77
N HIS A 34 1.05 17.99 -6.62
CA HIS A 34 1.55 16.60 -6.49
C HIS A 34 0.43 15.59 -6.70
N HIS A 35 0.78 14.41 -7.22
CA HIS A 35 -0.11 13.27 -7.31
C HIS A 35 -0.06 12.50 -6.00
N VAL A 36 -1.25 12.21 -5.48
CA VAL A 36 -1.43 11.48 -4.25
C VAL A 36 -2.18 10.20 -4.58
N ALA A 37 -1.53 9.07 -4.33
CA ALA A 37 -2.16 7.76 -4.31
C ALA A 37 -2.53 7.41 -2.87
N LEU A 38 -3.80 7.14 -2.62
CA LEU A 38 -4.31 6.61 -1.37
C LEU A 38 -4.72 5.17 -1.59
N LEU A 39 -3.94 4.26 -1.02
CA LEU A 39 -4.22 2.83 -1.00
C LEU A 39 -5.07 2.51 0.23
N MET A 40 -6.17 1.79 0.04
CA MET A 40 -7.12 1.44 1.10
C MET A 40 -7.15 -0.06 1.29
N PHE A 41 -7.10 -0.48 2.55
CA PHE A 41 -7.05 -1.88 2.97
C PHE A 41 -8.13 -2.09 4.03
N GLU A 42 -8.92 -3.15 3.93
CA GLU A 42 -9.81 -3.58 5.02
C GLU A 42 -9.01 -3.96 6.27
N LYS A 43 -7.84 -4.57 6.06
CA LYS A 43 -6.94 -4.98 7.12
C LYS A 43 -5.51 -4.99 6.60
N LEU A 44 -4.59 -4.38 7.36
CA LEU A 44 -3.16 -4.44 7.08
C LEU A 44 -2.53 -5.58 7.90
N LYS A 45 -2.16 -6.68 7.23
CA LYS A 45 -1.50 -7.83 7.85
C LYS A 45 -0.17 -7.41 8.49
N SER A 46 0.53 -6.51 7.82
CA SER A 46 1.76 -5.87 8.28
C SER A 46 1.60 -5.18 9.63
N ILE A 47 0.51 -4.45 9.87
CA ILE A 47 0.30 -3.76 11.16
C ILE A 47 0.04 -4.76 12.29
N GLU A 48 -0.74 -5.81 12.03
CA GLU A 48 -1.04 -6.82 13.03
C GLU A 48 0.21 -7.58 13.47
N GLN A 49 1.05 -7.96 12.51
CA GLN A 49 2.34 -8.60 12.82
C GLN A 49 3.32 -7.59 13.46
N PHE A 50 3.25 -6.30 13.12
CA PHE A 50 4.14 -5.24 13.61
C PHE A 50 3.89 -4.81 15.07
N ASN A 51 2.71 -5.04 15.64
CA ASN A 51 2.50 -4.80 17.09
C ASN A 51 3.51 -5.57 17.96
N SER A 52 4.13 -6.64 17.44
CA SER A 52 5.21 -7.38 18.09
C SER A 52 6.64 -6.85 17.83
N TYR A 53 6.87 -6.05 16.77
CA TYR A 53 8.20 -5.61 16.31
C TYR A 53 8.32 -4.07 16.26
N ARG A 54 8.16 -3.41 17.41
CA ARG A 54 8.45 -1.97 17.56
C ARG A 54 9.97 -1.72 17.47
N LYS A 55 10.51 -1.38 16.30
CA LYS A 55 11.69 -0.48 16.15
C LYS A 55 12.20 -0.20 14.73
N ARG A 56 11.80 -0.95 13.69
CA ARG A 56 12.23 -0.67 12.31
C ARG A 56 11.09 -0.89 11.32
N PHE A 57 10.10 -0.01 11.35
CA PHE A 57 9.24 0.13 10.17
C PHE A 57 10.14 0.72 9.09
N HIS A 58 10.56 -0.10 8.12
CA HIS A 58 11.41 0.35 7.01
C HIS A 58 10.65 1.25 6.02
N GLN A 59 9.40 1.65 6.35
CA GLN A 59 8.56 2.58 5.57
C GLN A 59 8.72 2.35 4.07
N SER A 60 8.83 1.10 3.62
CA SER A 60 9.13 0.79 2.23
C SER A 60 7.97 -0.02 1.72
N LEU A 61 7.14 0.63 0.91
CA LEU A 61 6.09 0.00 0.14
C LEU A 61 6.72 -0.54 -1.15
N LYS A 62 6.66 -1.85 -1.32
CA LYS A 62 7.07 -2.56 -2.52
C LYS A 62 5.81 -2.88 -3.33
N LEU A 63 5.73 -2.30 -4.51
CA LEU A 63 4.72 -2.63 -5.52
C LEU A 63 5.42 -3.45 -6.60
N THR A 64 4.90 -4.62 -6.92
CA THR A 64 5.48 -5.49 -7.96
C THR A 64 4.40 -5.80 -8.99
N ASP A 65 4.72 -5.66 -10.27
CA ASP A 65 3.84 -6.03 -11.37
C ASP A 65 4.66 -6.64 -12.52
N THR A 66 4.07 -6.72 -13.72
CA THR A 66 4.75 -7.24 -14.91
C THR A 66 5.87 -6.34 -15.43
N GLU A 67 5.84 -5.05 -15.14
CA GLU A 67 6.85 -4.06 -15.56
C GLU A 67 8.06 -4.07 -14.64
N GLY A 68 7.87 -4.48 -13.39
CA GLY A 68 8.95 -4.70 -12.43
C GLY A 68 8.53 -4.36 -11.02
N GLN A 69 9.42 -3.68 -10.30
CA GLN A 69 9.24 -3.37 -8.89
C GLN A 69 9.42 -1.87 -8.65
N ILE A 70 8.46 -1.28 -7.94
CA ILE A 70 8.53 0.08 -7.43
C ILE A 70 8.71 0.01 -5.91
N LEU A 71 9.75 0.66 -5.42
CA LEU A 71 10.00 0.87 -3.99
C LEU A 71 9.70 2.33 -3.67
N MET A 72 8.79 2.57 -2.74
CA MET A 72 8.45 3.93 -2.31
C MET A 72 8.28 4.03 -0.81
N GLN A 73 8.48 5.23 -0.27
CA GLN A 73 8.19 5.50 1.13
C GLN A 73 6.79 6.11 1.27
N PRO A 74 5.86 5.45 1.99
CA PRO A 74 4.55 6.01 2.21
C PRO A 74 4.68 7.22 3.14
N SER A 75 4.03 8.32 2.78
CA SER A 75 4.09 9.58 3.53
C SER A 75 3.33 9.50 4.86
N SER A 76 2.30 8.66 4.93
CA SER A 76 1.56 8.41 6.17
C SER A 76 0.70 7.16 6.09
N VAL A 77 0.52 6.48 7.22
CA VAL A 77 -0.49 5.44 7.41
C VAL A 77 -1.57 6.02 8.35
N GLN A 78 -2.83 5.94 7.95
CA GLN A 78 -3.96 6.53 8.67
C GLN A 78 -5.12 5.53 8.74
N SER A 79 -5.82 5.44 9.86
CA SER A 79 -7.07 4.68 9.94
C SER A 79 -8.22 5.56 9.43
N LEU A 80 -8.79 5.17 8.30
CA LEU A 80 -9.93 5.81 7.64
C LEU A 80 -11.23 5.21 8.18
N ARG A 81 -12.00 6.02 8.91
CA ARG A 81 -13.40 5.69 9.23
C ARG A 81 -14.29 6.28 8.14
N VAL A 82 -14.32 5.64 6.97
CA VAL A 82 -15.09 6.16 5.83
C VAL A 82 -16.52 5.63 5.84
N ASP A 83 -16.74 4.41 6.31
CA ASP A 83 -18.03 3.86 6.77
C ASP A 83 -17.69 2.49 7.39
N SER A 84 -18.48 1.98 8.32
CA SER A 84 -18.20 0.68 8.96
C SER A 84 -18.10 -0.44 7.89
N PRO A 85 -17.04 -1.27 7.84
CA PRO A 85 -15.91 -1.40 8.77
C PRO A 85 -14.73 -0.43 8.50
N PRO A 86 -13.92 -0.11 9.54
CA PRO A 86 -12.80 0.81 9.41
C PRO A 86 -11.77 0.31 8.40
N LEU A 87 -11.35 1.19 7.48
CA LEU A 87 -10.29 0.92 6.51
C LEU A 87 -8.96 1.49 7.01
N CYS A 88 -7.86 0.86 6.64
CA CYS A 88 -6.52 1.41 6.77
C CYS A 88 -6.13 2.08 5.45
N GLY A 89 -5.76 3.35 5.50
CA GLY A 89 -5.30 4.15 4.37
C GLY A 89 -3.79 4.36 4.39
N VAL A 90 -3.11 4.10 3.28
CA VAL A 90 -1.71 4.41 3.08
C VAL A 90 -1.57 5.45 1.97
N LYS A 91 -1.02 6.61 2.33
CA LYS A 91 -0.82 7.73 1.41
C LYS A 91 0.59 7.68 0.84
N CYS A 92 0.70 7.76 -0.47
CA CYS A 92 1.94 7.95 -1.21
C CYS A 92 1.83 9.25 -2.02
N GLN A 93 2.90 10.04 -2.06
CA GLN A 93 2.97 11.28 -2.85
C GLN A 93 4.32 11.34 -3.56
N ASP A 94 4.33 11.81 -4.81
CA ASP A 94 5.53 12.11 -5.59
C ASP A 94 6.17 13.45 -5.19
#